data_AF-A0A7V9JVF5-F1
#
_entry.id   AF-A0A7V9JVF5-F1
#
_cell.length_a   1.000
_cell.length_b   1.000
_cell.length_c   1.000
_cell.angle_alpha   90.00
_cell.angle_beta   90.00
_cell.angle_gamma   90.00
#
_symmetry.space_group_name_H-M   'P 1'
#
loop_
_entity.id
_entity.type
_entity.pdbx_description
1 polymer ?
#
loop_
_entity_poly.entity_id
_entity_poly.type
_entity_poly.pdbx_seq_one_letter_code
_entity_poly.pdbx_strand_id
1 'polypeptide(L)'
;MTNKPNREYQIEKFSARNVGRNSYKNYRPFWLPASNYYILTTAVMIAFFFLAWGILHESGEETPWITAGIGASLVLCGAVFLREIVLRQAHNRILSARKRLDYNLKNVPIHTTENRHPIKLSLQQNADIIKMIQQKSDAAKVLGKLSEGHREVFETCNEYLQINKRELQRVGVGSPRLAALQRGRKIVRDLHHFHLLSWTEIESRSLTAEAKNSVSISDKIEMAQKALMVLDSALQFYPQEVQLLESEEALKEFIASIKVSHWIEQAERSAFKGSYKRAIDHYKDALFYLARENIKSEKADSVAEKINAEIEKLHEITAKEIKTSTITKSNKEKKK
;
A
#
# COMPACT_ATOMS: atom_id res chain seq x y z
N MET A 1 3.05 -45.53 2.09
CA MET A 1 2.57 -45.03 3.39
C MET A 1 3.35 -43.78 3.74
N THR A 2 2.83 -42.62 3.35
CA THR A 2 3.49 -41.31 3.44
C THR A 2 3.00 -40.59 4.70
N ASN A 3 3.87 -40.54 5.71
CA ASN A 3 3.58 -39.89 6.98
C ASN A 3 3.78 -38.37 6.82
N LYS A 4 2.70 -37.60 6.73
CA LYS A 4 2.74 -36.14 6.72
C LYS A 4 3.08 -35.65 8.14
N PRO A 5 4.08 -34.77 8.32
CA PRO A 5 4.37 -34.24 9.65
C PRO A 5 3.27 -33.27 10.10
N ASN A 6 2.88 -33.48 11.35
CA ASN A 6 1.81 -32.83 12.09
C ASN A 6 2.12 -31.34 12.31
N ARG A 7 1.32 -30.44 11.71
CA ARG A 7 1.52 -28.98 11.70
C ARG A 7 0.62 -28.29 12.73
N GLU A 8 0.44 -28.89 13.91
CA GLU A 8 -0.63 -28.49 14.84
C GLU A 8 -0.16 -27.92 16.19
N TYR A 9 1.14 -27.80 16.47
CA TYR A 9 1.60 -27.33 17.78
C TYR A 9 2.83 -26.40 17.72
N GLN A 10 2.68 -25.25 17.07
CA GLN A 10 3.48 -24.06 17.36
C GLN A 10 2.62 -22.78 17.22
N ILE A 11 1.55 -22.70 18.01
CA ILE A 11 0.96 -21.39 18.35
C ILE A 11 1.69 -20.93 19.60
N GLU A 12 2.97 -20.60 19.41
CA GLU A 12 3.76 -19.93 20.44
C GLU A 12 3.22 -18.50 20.58
N LYS A 13 3.05 -18.07 21.83
CA LYS A 13 2.56 -16.75 22.23
C LYS A 13 3.38 -15.64 21.55
N PHE A 14 2.96 -15.19 20.37
CA PHE A 14 3.36 -13.88 19.85
C PHE A 14 2.70 -12.82 20.73
N SER A 15 3.45 -12.42 21.75
CA SER A 15 3.27 -11.21 22.52
C SER A 15 3.00 -10.04 21.57
N ALA A 16 1.75 -9.58 21.53
CA ALA A 16 1.29 -8.39 20.84
C ALA A 16 1.78 -7.09 21.52
N ARG A 17 3.04 -7.04 21.94
CA ARG A 17 3.71 -5.86 22.49
C ARG A 17 4.94 -5.56 21.66
N ASN A 18 4.72 -4.86 20.54
CA ASN A 18 5.65 -3.99 19.79
C ASN A 18 5.33 -4.00 18.29
N VAL A 19 4.05 -3.84 17.93
CA VAL A 19 3.75 -3.25 16.61
C VAL A 19 4.02 -1.76 16.76
N GLY A 20 5.18 -1.35 16.26
CA GLY A 20 5.73 -0.02 16.44
C GLY A 20 4.71 1.09 16.15
N ARG A 21 4.56 1.99 17.12
CA ARG A 21 4.11 3.37 16.90
C ARG A 21 5.14 4.06 16.03
N ASN A 22 5.13 3.83 14.72
CA ASN A 22 5.84 4.65 13.74
C ASN A 22 5.41 4.26 12.33
N SER A 23 4.44 5.00 11.79
CA SER A 23 4.53 5.51 10.42
C SER A 23 3.50 6.62 10.23
N TYR A 24 3.76 7.80 10.81
CA TYR A 24 3.14 9.03 10.33
C TYR A 24 3.77 9.38 8.98
N LYS A 25 3.51 8.56 7.95
CA LYS A 25 3.90 8.89 6.58
C LYS A 25 2.76 9.62 5.90
N ASN A 26 3.16 10.71 5.26
CA ASN A 26 2.31 11.77 4.75
C ASN A 26 1.38 11.25 3.65
N TYR A 27 0.16 10.88 4.03
CA TYR A 27 -0.96 10.79 3.09
C TYR A 27 -1.17 12.18 2.47
N ARG A 28 -0.59 12.41 1.30
CA ARG A 28 -0.89 13.59 0.50
C ARG A 28 -2.26 13.38 -0.12
N PRO A 29 -3.29 14.17 0.24
CA PRO A 29 -4.59 14.05 -0.40
C PRO A 29 -4.39 14.28 -1.91
N PHE A 30 -4.97 13.38 -2.70
CA PHE A 30 -4.99 13.44 -4.16
C PHE A 30 -5.69 14.73 -4.61
N TRP A 31 -4.88 15.77 -4.79
CA TRP A 31 -5.20 16.98 -5.51
C TRP A 31 -4.26 17.00 -6.72
N LEU A 32 -4.73 17.56 -7.85
CA LEU A 32 -3.99 17.62 -9.12
C LEU A 32 -2.47 17.72 -8.89
N PRO A 33 -1.65 16.87 -9.55
CA PRO A 33 -0.20 16.95 -9.46
C PRO A 33 0.21 18.42 -9.59
N ALA A 34 1.12 18.88 -8.72
CA ALA A 34 1.44 20.30 -8.62
C ALA A 34 1.77 20.90 -10.00
N SER A 35 2.43 20.11 -10.84
CA SER A 35 2.72 20.41 -12.24
C SER A 35 1.48 20.75 -13.07
N ASN A 36 0.44 19.92 -13.04
CA ASN A 36 -0.76 20.10 -13.86
C ASN A 36 -1.52 21.36 -13.48
N TYR A 37 -1.59 21.67 -12.18
CA TYR A 37 -2.20 22.91 -11.71
C TYR A 37 -1.46 24.14 -12.25
N TYR A 38 -0.12 24.16 -12.17
CA TYR A 38 0.66 25.29 -12.65
C TYR A 38 0.58 25.43 -14.18
N ILE A 39 0.63 24.33 -14.93
CA ILE A 39 0.46 24.36 -16.39
C ILE A 39 -0.90 24.96 -16.78
N LEU A 40 -1.98 24.52 -16.14
CA LEU A 40 -3.32 25.06 -16.39
C LEU A 40 -3.40 26.55 -16.01
N THR A 41 -2.84 26.92 -14.86
CA THR A 41 -2.82 28.32 -14.40
C THR A 41 -2.05 29.22 -15.36
N THR A 42 -0.88 28.76 -15.85
CA THR A 42 -0.09 29.47 -16.84
C THR A 42 -0.85 29.60 -18.17
N ALA A 43 -1.54 28.55 -18.62
CA ALA A 43 -2.36 28.61 -19.83
C ALA A 43 -3.51 29.62 -19.72
N VAL A 44 -4.21 29.64 -18.57
CA VAL A 44 -5.27 30.63 -18.28
C VAL A 44 -4.70 32.05 -18.21
N MET A 45 -3.53 32.23 -17.61
CA MET A 45 -2.85 33.53 -17.55
C MET A 45 -2.48 34.05 -18.94
N ILE A 46 -1.93 33.19 -19.80
CA ILE A 46 -1.59 33.54 -21.19
C ILE A 46 -2.86 33.90 -21.98
N ALA A 47 -3.92 33.11 -21.86
CA ALA A 47 -5.19 33.38 -22.53
C ALA A 47 -5.79 34.72 -22.08
N PHE A 48 -5.78 35.00 -20.77
CA PHE A 48 -6.24 36.26 -20.21
C PHE A 48 -5.42 37.45 -20.72
N PHE A 49 -4.09 37.30 -20.81
CA PHE A 49 -3.20 38.33 -21.36
C PHE A 49 -3.59 38.70 -22.79
N PHE A 50 -3.73 37.71 -23.69
CA PHE A 50 -4.08 37.97 -25.08
C PHE A 50 -5.48 38.57 -25.24
N LEU A 51 -6.44 38.13 -24.42
CA LEU A 51 -7.81 38.67 -24.43
C LEU A 51 -7.81 40.14 -23.97
N ALA A 52 -7.17 40.44 -22.84
CA ALA A 52 -7.07 41.81 -22.34
C ALA A 52 -6.33 42.71 -23.33
N TRP A 53 -5.20 42.26 -23.85
CA TRP A 53 -4.42 42.99 -24.85
C TRP A 53 -5.23 43.30 -26.10
N GLY A 54 -6.01 42.34 -26.62
CA GLY A 54 -6.89 42.56 -27.78
C GLY A 54 -7.93 43.65 -27.55
N ILE A 55 -8.61 43.62 -26.40
CA ILE A 55 -9.62 44.64 -26.04
C ILE A 55 -8.97 46.02 -25.87
N LEU A 56 -7.83 46.10 -25.17
CA LEU A 56 -7.15 47.36 -24.88
C LEU A 56 -6.51 47.98 -26.14
N HIS A 57 -6.06 47.13 -27.07
CA HIS A 57 -5.52 47.57 -28.35
C HIS A 57 -6.59 48.23 -29.24
N GLU A 58 -7.81 47.67 -29.26
CA GLU A 58 -8.94 48.25 -30.00
C GLU A 58 -9.40 49.59 -29.41
N SER A 59 -9.23 49.82 -28.10
CA SER A 59 -9.58 51.09 -27.46
C SER A 59 -8.60 52.25 -27.68
N GLY A 60 -7.47 52.01 -28.36
CA GLY A 60 -6.50 53.06 -28.68
C GLY A 60 -5.60 53.49 -27.51
N GLU A 61 -5.40 52.64 -26.49
CA GLU A 61 -4.40 52.91 -25.46
C GLU A 61 -2.99 52.87 -26.06
N GLU A 62 -2.10 53.78 -25.63
CA GLU A 62 -0.72 53.84 -26.15
C GLU A 62 0.17 52.68 -25.64
N THR A 63 -0.21 52.01 -24.54
CA THR A 63 0.60 50.93 -23.92
C THR A 63 -0.21 49.73 -23.40
N PRO A 64 -1.03 49.08 -24.27
CA PRO A 64 -2.00 48.06 -23.85
C PRO A 64 -1.35 46.77 -23.30
N TRP A 65 -0.07 46.51 -23.60
CA TRP A 65 0.65 45.35 -23.06
C TRP A 65 1.01 45.50 -21.57
N ILE A 66 1.19 46.73 -21.07
CA ILE A 66 1.53 46.97 -19.66
C ILE A 66 0.32 46.67 -18.79
N THR A 67 -0.84 47.23 -19.14
CA THR A 67 -2.12 47.02 -18.45
C THR A 67 -2.54 45.55 -18.51
N ALA A 68 -2.44 44.90 -19.67
CA ALA A 68 -2.68 43.45 -19.82
C ALA A 68 -1.71 42.60 -18.97
N GLY A 69 -0.42 42.97 -18.93
CA GLY A 69 0.59 42.27 -18.13
C GLY A 69 0.35 42.34 -16.63
N ILE A 70 -0.06 43.51 -16.11
CA ILE A 70 -0.46 43.68 -14.71
C ILE A 70 -1.68 42.81 -14.39
N GLY A 71 -2.70 42.83 -15.25
CA GLY A 71 -3.89 42.00 -15.08
C GLY A 71 -3.57 40.50 -15.05
N ALA A 72 -2.75 40.04 -15.98
CA ALA A 72 -2.30 38.64 -16.03
C ALA A 72 -1.51 38.23 -14.77
N SER A 73 -0.67 39.14 -14.25
CA SER A 73 0.08 38.92 -13.00
C SER A 73 -0.85 38.78 -11.79
N LEU A 74 -1.92 39.59 -11.72
CA LEU A 74 -2.93 39.49 -10.66
C LEU A 74 -3.68 38.15 -10.71
N VAL A 75 -4.02 37.66 -11.89
CA VAL A 75 -4.65 36.33 -12.07
C VAL A 75 -3.73 35.23 -11.55
N LEU A 76 -2.43 35.28 -11.87
CA LEU A 76 -1.46 34.29 -11.40
C LEU A 76 -1.30 34.33 -9.87
N CYS A 77 -1.17 35.51 -9.28
CA CYS A 77 -1.14 35.69 -7.82
C CYS A 77 -2.43 35.13 -7.17
N GLY A 78 -3.59 35.49 -7.72
CA GLY A 78 -4.89 34.99 -7.24
C GLY A 78 -4.99 33.47 -7.29
N ALA A 79 -4.50 32.84 -8.34
CA ALA A 79 -4.47 31.39 -8.46
C ALA A 79 -3.53 30.72 -7.43
N VAL A 80 -2.38 31.33 -7.11
CA VAL A 80 -1.49 30.82 -6.05
C VAL A 80 -2.18 30.90 -4.68
N PHE A 81 -2.83 32.02 -4.37
CA PHE A 81 -3.59 32.18 -3.12
C PHE A 81 -4.77 31.22 -3.03
N LEU A 82 -5.53 31.06 -4.12
CA LEU A 82 -6.66 30.12 -4.18
C LEU A 82 -6.20 28.70 -3.90
N ARG A 83 -5.07 28.26 -4.50
CA ARG A 83 -4.47 26.96 -4.22
C ARG A 83 -4.12 26.81 -2.74
N GLU A 84 -3.45 27.81 -2.15
CA GLU A 84 -3.06 27.76 -0.74
C GLU A 84 -4.28 27.67 0.18
N ILE A 85 -5.31 28.49 -0.06
CA ILE A 85 -6.56 28.48 0.71
C ILE A 85 -7.25 27.12 0.60
N VAL A 86 -7.39 26.58 -0.60
CA VAL A 86 -8.07 25.31 -0.82
C VAL A 86 -7.29 24.16 -0.20
N LEU A 87 -5.96 24.13 -0.34
CA LEU A 87 -5.11 23.13 0.31
C LEU A 87 -5.20 23.23 1.83
N ARG A 88 -5.18 24.44 2.40
CA ARG A 88 -5.31 24.67 3.83
C ARG A 88 -6.68 24.26 4.35
N GLN A 89 -7.75 24.52 3.59
CA GLN A 89 -9.10 24.10 3.94
C GLN A 89 -9.27 22.58 3.87
N ALA A 90 -8.75 21.94 2.82
CA ALA A 90 -8.75 20.49 2.68
C ALA A 90 -7.96 19.82 3.82
N HIS A 91 -6.79 20.35 4.13
CA HIS A 91 -5.96 19.89 5.25
C HIS A 91 -6.71 20.05 6.58
N ASN A 92 -7.30 21.22 6.85
CA ASN A 92 -8.06 21.47 8.07
C ASN A 92 -9.31 20.57 8.18
N ARG A 93 -9.95 20.21 7.06
CA ARG A 93 -11.09 19.28 7.05
C ARG A 93 -10.64 17.87 7.43
N ILE A 94 -9.51 17.40 6.91
CA ILE A 94 -8.95 16.09 7.28
C ILE A 94 -8.48 16.10 8.74
N LEU A 95 -7.82 17.19 9.16
CA LEU A 95 -7.27 17.31 10.50
C LEU A 95 -8.36 17.47 11.57
N SER A 96 -9.47 18.14 11.25
CA SER A 96 -10.66 18.18 12.12
C SER A 96 -11.40 16.85 12.15
N ALA A 97 -11.49 16.10 11.04
CA ALA A 97 -12.02 14.74 11.03
C ALA A 97 -11.17 13.80 11.90
N ARG A 98 -9.84 13.89 11.81
CA ARG A 98 -8.90 13.16 12.69
C ARG A 98 -9.05 13.57 14.15
N LYS A 99 -9.11 14.86 14.46
CA LYS A 99 -9.33 15.34 15.84
C LYS A 99 -10.67 14.88 16.40
N ARG A 100 -11.74 14.84 15.59
CA ARG A 100 -13.04 14.31 16.00
C ARG A 100 -12.98 12.80 16.25
N LEU A 101 -12.26 12.07 15.41
CA LEU A 101 -11.97 10.66 15.66
C LEU A 101 -11.23 10.56 16.99
N ASP A 102 -10.02 11.12 17.12
CA ASP A 102 -9.21 11.08 18.34
C ASP A 102 -9.97 11.49 19.60
N TYR A 103 -10.84 12.50 19.52
CA TYR A 103 -11.70 12.92 20.63
C TYR A 103 -12.75 11.86 20.97
N ASN A 104 -13.45 11.33 19.96
CA ASN A 104 -14.38 10.20 20.12
C ASN A 104 -13.65 8.91 20.55
N LEU A 105 -12.36 8.75 20.26
CA LEU A 105 -11.58 7.59 20.69
C LEU A 105 -11.09 7.74 22.13
N LYS A 106 -10.54 8.91 22.48
CA LYS A 106 -9.97 9.19 23.81
C LYS A 106 -11.02 9.28 24.91
N ASN A 107 -12.23 9.71 24.60
CA ASN A 107 -13.29 9.87 25.60
C ASN A 107 -14.08 8.58 25.85
N VAL A 108 -13.75 7.48 25.16
CA VAL A 108 -14.40 6.20 25.38
C VAL A 108 -13.48 5.34 26.25
N PRO A 109 -13.83 5.10 27.54
CA PRO A 109 -12.99 4.38 28.47
C PRO A 109 -12.98 2.88 28.12
N ILE A 110 -12.15 2.48 27.15
CA ILE A 110 -11.90 1.07 26.82
C ILE A 110 -10.62 0.58 27.51
N HIS A 111 -9.68 1.48 27.82
CA HIS A 111 -8.45 1.12 28.50
C HIS A 111 -8.41 1.66 29.93
N THR A 112 -8.76 0.81 30.89
CA THR A 112 -7.98 0.50 32.12
C THR A 112 -8.86 -0.23 33.15
N THR A 113 -9.08 -1.53 32.94
CA THR A 113 -9.29 -2.46 34.06
C THR A 113 -8.36 -3.65 33.92
N GLU A 114 -7.07 -3.38 33.69
CA GLU A 114 -6.03 -4.43 33.64
C GLU A 114 -5.77 -5.06 35.03
N ASN A 115 -6.43 -4.60 36.10
CA ASN A 115 -6.19 -5.09 37.47
C ASN A 115 -7.44 -5.29 38.35
N ARG A 116 -8.64 -5.37 37.78
CA ARG A 116 -9.82 -5.82 38.56
C ARG A 116 -10.34 -7.13 37.98
N HIS A 117 -10.22 -8.18 38.79
CA HIS A 117 -10.88 -9.46 38.63
C HIS A 117 -12.34 -9.28 38.15
N PRO A 118 -12.86 -10.24 37.37
CA PRO A 118 -13.95 -10.03 36.44
C PRO A 118 -15.26 -9.76 37.18
N ILE A 119 -15.66 -8.51 37.23
CA ILE A 119 -17.06 -8.16 37.47
C ILE A 119 -17.81 -8.76 36.28
N LYS A 120 -18.66 -9.76 36.57
CA LYS A 120 -19.52 -10.44 35.58
C LYS A 120 -20.11 -9.42 34.63
N LEU A 121 -19.97 -9.62 33.32
CA LEU A 121 -20.47 -8.67 32.32
C LEU A 121 -22.00 -8.59 32.41
N SER A 122 -22.53 -7.53 33.00
CA SER A 122 -23.98 -7.36 33.13
C SER A 122 -24.64 -7.24 31.74
N LEU A 123 -25.94 -7.55 31.66
CA LEU A 123 -26.70 -7.41 30.41
C LEU A 123 -26.62 -5.98 29.86
N GLN A 124 -26.73 -4.99 30.75
CA GLN A 124 -26.64 -3.58 30.43
C GLN A 124 -25.26 -3.23 29.85
N GLN A 125 -24.19 -3.61 30.56
CA GLN A 125 -22.82 -3.38 30.08
C GLN A 125 -22.56 -4.04 28.73
N ASN A 126 -23.06 -5.26 28.51
CA ASN A 126 -22.92 -5.92 27.21
C ASN A 126 -23.62 -5.13 26.09
N ALA A 127 -24.84 -4.65 26.34
CA ALA A 127 -25.58 -3.83 25.37
C ALA A 127 -24.87 -2.49 25.09
N ASP A 128 -24.34 -1.85 26.13
CA ASP A 128 -23.62 -0.58 26.01
C ASP A 128 -22.34 -0.72 25.19
N ILE A 129 -21.55 -1.79 25.42
CA ILE A 129 -20.34 -2.07 24.62
C ILE A 129 -20.70 -2.32 23.15
N ILE A 130 -21.74 -3.10 22.88
CA ILE A 130 -22.17 -3.37 21.49
C ILE A 130 -22.61 -2.08 20.80
N LYS A 131 -23.40 -1.24 21.49
CA LYS A 131 -23.85 0.06 20.96
C LYS A 131 -22.67 0.97 20.65
N MET A 132 -21.68 1.00 21.52
CA MET A 132 -20.44 1.74 21.32
C MET A 132 -19.65 1.22 20.10
N ILE A 133 -19.50 -0.10 19.95
CA ILE A 133 -18.86 -0.71 18.78
C ILE A 133 -19.60 -0.33 17.49
N GLN A 134 -20.93 -0.37 17.50
CA GLN A 134 -21.75 0.03 16.35
C GLN A 134 -21.56 1.51 16.02
N GLN A 135 -21.58 2.40 17.01
CA GLN A 135 -21.32 3.83 16.81
C GLN A 135 -19.93 4.10 16.23
N LYS A 136 -18.89 3.42 16.73
CA LYS A 136 -17.54 3.53 16.15
C LYS A 136 -17.48 2.96 14.73
N SER A 137 -18.15 1.84 14.49
CA SER A 137 -18.27 1.23 13.15
C SER A 137 -18.90 2.19 12.15
N ASP A 138 -20.01 2.83 12.52
CA ASP A 138 -20.72 3.77 11.66
C ASP A 138 -19.88 5.02 11.39
N ALA A 139 -19.16 5.53 12.39
CA ALA A 139 -18.20 6.62 12.21
C ALA A 139 -17.07 6.25 11.26
N ALA A 140 -16.50 5.04 11.40
CA ALA A 140 -15.44 4.55 10.51
C ALA A 140 -15.94 4.36 9.06
N LYS A 141 -17.16 3.83 8.86
CA LYS A 141 -17.79 3.71 7.53
C LYS A 141 -17.95 5.06 6.83
N VAL A 142 -18.38 6.10 7.55
CA VAL A 142 -18.49 7.46 7.01
C VAL A 142 -17.12 8.01 6.58
N LEU A 143 -16.06 7.62 7.29
CA LEU A 143 -14.68 8.03 7.02
C LEU A 143 -13.93 7.11 6.05
N GLY A 144 -14.63 6.17 5.37
CA GLY A 144 -14.14 4.90 4.78
C GLY A 144 -12.87 4.85 3.92
N LYS A 145 -12.11 5.93 3.78
CA LYS A 145 -10.75 5.98 3.24
C LYS A 145 -9.65 5.95 4.32
N LEU A 146 -10.00 6.05 5.60
CA LEU A 146 -9.03 6.05 6.70
C LEU A 146 -8.83 4.64 7.27
N SER A 147 -7.72 4.00 6.93
CA SER A 147 -7.35 2.65 7.41
C SER A 147 -7.31 2.57 8.93
N GLU A 148 -6.78 3.59 9.60
CA GLU A 148 -6.68 3.71 11.06
C GLU A 148 -8.04 3.53 11.76
N GLY A 149 -9.11 4.13 11.23
CA GLY A 149 -10.44 4.03 11.81
C GLY A 149 -11.01 2.61 11.73
N HIS A 150 -10.78 1.90 10.62
CA HIS A 150 -11.20 0.50 10.50
C HIS A 150 -10.38 -0.41 11.43
N ARG A 151 -9.07 -0.19 11.53
CA ARG A 151 -8.19 -0.98 12.42
C ARG A 151 -8.61 -0.89 13.88
N GLU A 152 -8.90 0.31 14.36
CA GLU A 152 -9.27 0.52 15.76
C GLU A 152 -10.62 -0.12 16.10
N VAL A 153 -11.61 -0.04 15.19
CA VAL A 153 -12.88 -0.75 15.36
C VAL A 153 -12.67 -2.25 15.38
N PHE A 154 -11.81 -2.78 14.50
CA PHE A 154 -11.42 -4.19 14.48
C PHE A 154 -10.80 -4.63 15.82
N GLU A 155 -9.84 -3.87 16.35
CA GLU A 155 -9.20 -4.13 17.64
C GLU A 155 -10.24 -4.13 18.78
N THR A 156 -11.15 -3.15 18.80
CA THR A 156 -12.25 -3.07 19.78
C THR A 156 -13.18 -4.29 19.66
N CYS A 157 -13.51 -4.73 18.44
CA CYS A 157 -14.32 -5.92 18.21
C CYS A 157 -13.62 -7.18 18.72
N ASN A 158 -12.31 -7.32 18.46
CA ASN A 158 -11.51 -8.45 18.90
C ASN A 158 -11.50 -8.53 20.44
N GLU A 159 -11.27 -7.41 21.13
CA GLU A 159 -11.33 -7.34 22.59
C GLU A 159 -12.69 -7.80 23.14
N TYR A 160 -13.79 -7.31 22.57
CA TYR A 160 -15.13 -7.76 22.94
C TYR A 160 -15.31 -9.27 22.71
N LEU A 161 -14.87 -9.80 21.57
CA LEU A 161 -14.99 -11.24 21.27
C LEU A 161 -14.19 -12.09 22.27
N GLN A 162 -13.02 -11.63 22.73
CA GLN A 162 -12.25 -12.30 23.78
C GLN A 162 -12.92 -12.23 25.16
N ILE A 163 -13.54 -11.11 25.52
CA ILE A 163 -14.34 -10.98 26.75
C ILE A 163 -15.57 -11.92 26.67
N ASN A 164 -16.30 -11.86 25.55
CA ASN A 164 -17.49 -12.66 25.31
C ASN A 164 -17.19 -14.16 25.35
N LYS A 165 -16.07 -14.61 24.74
CA LYS A 165 -15.61 -16.00 24.81
C LYS A 165 -15.40 -16.48 26.25
N ARG A 166 -14.74 -15.67 27.09
CA ARG A 166 -14.50 -15.98 28.51
C ARG A 166 -15.79 -16.01 29.33
N GLU A 167 -16.71 -15.08 29.07
CA GLU A 167 -18.01 -15.04 29.76
C GLU A 167 -18.91 -16.20 29.35
N LEU A 168 -18.96 -16.57 28.06
CA LEU A 168 -19.73 -17.72 27.58
C LEU A 168 -19.30 -19.04 28.23
N GLN A 169 -18.01 -19.20 28.57
CA GLN A 169 -17.50 -20.38 29.29
C GLN A 169 -18.00 -20.46 30.74
N ARG A 170 -18.40 -19.34 31.35
CA ARG A 170 -18.81 -19.24 32.76
C ARG A 170 -20.31 -19.22 32.96
N VAL A 171 -21.09 -18.91 31.92
CA VAL A 171 -22.54 -18.75 32.01
C VAL A 171 -23.21 -20.13 31.95
N GLY A 172 -24.01 -20.44 32.97
CA GLY A 172 -24.79 -21.68 33.04
C GLY A 172 -25.87 -21.77 31.96
N VAL A 173 -26.18 -23.01 31.55
CA VAL A 173 -27.29 -23.33 30.65
C VAL A 173 -28.61 -22.81 31.27
N GLY A 174 -29.38 -22.03 30.51
CA GLY A 174 -30.64 -21.43 30.98
C GLY A 174 -30.51 -19.99 31.52
N SER A 175 -29.31 -19.42 31.60
CA SER A 175 -29.18 -18.00 31.96
C SER A 175 -29.73 -17.08 30.84
N PRO A 176 -30.55 -16.06 31.16
CA PRO A 176 -31.00 -15.08 30.18
C PRO A 176 -29.84 -14.28 29.55
N ARG A 177 -28.67 -14.25 30.21
CA ARG A 177 -27.43 -13.64 29.69
C ARG A 177 -26.87 -14.39 28.48
N LEU A 178 -27.10 -15.69 28.38
CA LEU A 178 -26.54 -16.52 27.33
C LEU A 178 -27.02 -16.06 25.95
N ALA A 179 -28.33 -15.85 25.80
CA ALA A 179 -28.93 -15.41 24.54
C ALA A 179 -28.42 -14.02 24.12
N ALA A 180 -28.31 -13.09 25.07
CA ALA A 180 -27.78 -11.75 24.80
C ALA A 180 -26.30 -11.76 24.38
N LEU A 181 -25.47 -12.57 25.05
CA LEU A 181 -24.05 -12.73 24.71
C LEU A 181 -23.85 -13.39 23.35
N GLN A 182 -24.64 -14.42 23.01
CA GLN A 182 -24.57 -15.07 21.70
C GLN A 182 -25.01 -14.12 20.57
N ARG A 183 -26.09 -13.35 20.78
CA ARG A 183 -26.54 -12.34 19.82
C ARG A 183 -25.47 -11.27 19.61
N GLY A 184 -24.90 -10.73 20.69
CA GLY A 184 -23.83 -9.74 20.63
C GLY A 184 -22.59 -10.28 19.91
N ARG A 185 -22.19 -11.53 20.19
CA ARG A 185 -21.09 -12.20 19.51
C ARG A 185 -21.31 -12.29 18.00
N LYS A 186 -22.52 -12.63 17.55
CA LYS A 186 -22.84 -12.70 16.12
C LYS A 186 -22.65 -11.33 15.47
N ILE A 187 -23.29 -10.29 16.02
CA ILE A 187 -23.23 -8.92 15.51
C ILE A 187 -21.77 -8.42 15.43
N VAL A 188 -21.01 -8.56 16.53
CA VAL A 188 -19.64 -8.05 16.59
C VAL A 188 -18.70 -8.87 15.71
N ARG A 189 -18.94 -10.17 15.50
CA ARG A 189 -18.13 -10.97 14.57
C ARG A 189 -18.31 -10.50 13.12
N ASP A 190 -19.52 -10.12 12.73
CA ASP A 190 -19.79 -9.61 11.38
C ASP A 190 -19.10 -8.24 11.19
N LEU A 191 -19.14 -7.37 12.21
CA LEU A 191 -18.40 -6.10 12.20
C LEU A 191 -16.88 -6.29 12.20
N HIS A 192 -16.37 -7.24 13.00
CA HIS A 192 -14.96 -7.58 13.08
C HIS A 192 -14.42 -8.01 11.71
N HIS A 193 -15.15 -8.87 11.00
CA HIS A 193 -14.81 -9.32 9.65
C HIS A 193 -14.79 -8.15 8.67
N PHE A 194 -15.87 -7.36 8.62
CA PHE A 194 -15.98 -6.19 7.75
C PHE A 194 -14.82 -5.21 7.95
N HIS A 195 -14.55 -4.81 9.20
CA HIS A 195 -13.51 -3.83 9.49
C HIS A 195 -12.10 -4.34 9.25
N LEU A 196 -11.83 -5.63 9.48
CA LEU A 196 -10.56 -6.24 9.10
C LEU A 196 -10.35 -6.13 7.59
N LEU A 197 -11.33 -6.56 6.79
CA LEU A 197 -11.21 -6.53 5.33
C LEU A 197 -11.02 -5.11 4.81
N SER A 198 -11.86 -4.17 5.23
CA SER A 198 -11.70 -2.77 4.82
C SER A 198 -10.36 -2.17 5.25
N TRP A 199 -9.87 -2.45 6.47
CA TRP A 199 -8.56 -1.97 6.91
C TRP A 199 -7.45 -2.52 6.01
N THR A 200 -7.45 -3.84 5.80
CA THR A 200 -6.43 -4.52 4.99
C THR A 200 -6.43 -4.08 3.54
N GLU A 201 -7.60 -3.89 2.93
CA GLU A 201 -7.76 -3.40 1.57
C GLU A 201 -7.16 -1.99 1.44
N ILE A 202 -7.56 -1.05 2.32
CA ILE A 202 -7.08 0.34 2.26
C ILE A 202 -5.57 0.40 2.46
N GLU A 203 -5.06 -0.28 3.48
CA GLU A 203 -3.64 -0.22 3.86
C GLU A 203 -2.76 -0.91 2.81
N SER A 204 -3.11 -2.12 2.37
CA SER A 204 -2.34 -2.85 1.34
C SER A 204 -2.34 -2.11 0.00
N ARG A 205 -3.49 -1.54 -0.40
CA ARG A 205 -3.60 -0.72 -1.62
C ARG A 205 -2.76 0.56 -1.53
N SER A 206 -2.78 1.22 -0.38
CA SER A 206 -1.95 2.40 -0.12
C SER A 206 -0.47 2.09 -0.26
N LEU A 207 0.01 1.05 0.43
CA LEU A 207 1.41 0.60 0.38
C LEU A 207 1.82 0.14 -1.04
N THR A 208 0.93 -0.52 -1.76
CA THR A 208 1.18 -0.92 -3.16
C THR A 208 1.28 0.30 -4.08
N ALA A 209 0.47 1.33 -3.87
CA ALA A 209 0.56 2.58 -4.62
C ALA A 209 1.88 3.30 -4.30
N GLU A 210 2.31 3.34 -3.03
CA GLU A 210 3.62 3.87 -2.65
C GLU A 210 4.77 3.08 -3.29
N ALA A 211 4.68 1.75 -3.31
CA ALA A 211 5.66 0.89 -3.98
C ALA A 211 5.76 1.21 -5.48
N LYS A 212 4.63 1.39 -6.17
CA LYS A 212 4.61 1.74 -7.60
C LYS A 212 5.25 3.10 -7.88
N ASN A 213 5.06 4.07 -6.98
CA ASN A 213 5.55 5.43 -7.14
C ASN A 213 7.01 5.62 -6.66
N SER A 214 7.60 4.63 -5.98
CA SER A 214 8.99 4.73 -5.52
C SER A 214 10.00 4.64 -6.66
N VAL A 215 11.12 5.34 -6.53
CA VAL A 215 12.21 5.35 -7.51
C VAL A 215 13.19 4.19 -7.25
N SER A 216 13.46 3.89 -5.98
CA SER A 216 14.41 2.86 -5.55
C SER A 216 13.76 1.48 -5.53
N ILE A 217 14.40 0.48 -6.14
CA ILE A 217 13.89 -0.90 -6.16
C ILE A 217 13.82 -1.50 -4.76
N SER A 218 14.79 -1.17 -3.89
CA SER A 218 14.76 -1.58 -2.48
C SER A 218 13.49 -1.09 -1.80
N ASP A 219 13.15 0.17 -1.99
CA ASP A 219 11.96 0.79 -1.41
C ASP A 219 10.68 0.19 -2.00
N LYS A 220 10.65 -0.12 -3.31
CA LYS A 220 9.51 -0.82 -3.94
C LYS A 220 9.25 -2.17 -3.26
N ILE A 221 10.31 -2.96 -3.06
CA ILE A 221 10.23 -4.28 -2.43
C ILE A 221 9.83 -4.14 -0.96
N GLU A 222 10.43 -3.18 -0.22
CA GLU A 222 10.10 -2.95 1.19
C GLU A 222 8.62 -2.58 1.39
N MET A 223 8.08 -1.67 0.59
CA MET A 223 6.67 -1.27 0.70
C MET A 223 5.71 -2.41 0.30
N ALA A 224 6.04 -3.18 -0.73
CA ALA A 224 5.26 -4.35 -1.11
C ALA A 224 5.31 -5.46 -0.04
N GLN A 225 6.46 -5.68 0.61
CA GLN A 225 6.59 -6.60 1.74
C GLN A 225 5.77 -6.14 2.95
N LYS A 226 5.73 -4.84 3.24
CA LYS A 226 4.85 -4.29 4.29
C LYS A 226 3.38 -4.54 3.98
N ALA A 227 2.97 -4.39 2.71
CA ALA A 227 1.61 -4.71 2.29
C ALA A 227 1.28 -6.20 2.51
N LEU A 228 2.23 -7.09 2.20
CA LEU A 228 2.10 -8.52 2.45
C LEU A 228 1.97 -8.84 3.95
N MET A 229 2.77 -8.20 4.81
CA MET A 229 2.66 -8.38 6.27
C MET A 229 1.29 -7.97 6.83
N VAL A 230 0.64 -6.96 6.24
CA VAL A 230 -0.73 -6.56 6.61
C VAL A 230 -1.73 -7.67 6.26
N LEU A 231 -1.62 -8.25 5.06
CA LEU A 231 -2.46 -9.38 4.65
C LEU A 231 -2.20 -10.63 5.51
N ASP A 232 -0.94 -10.96 5.78
CA ASP A 232 -0.57 -12.09 6.66
C ASP A 232 -1.19 -11.93 8.05
N SER A 233 -1.15 -10.71 8.60
CA SER A 233 -1.77 -10.41 9.90
C SER A 233 -3.28 -10.61 9.88
N ALA A 234 -3.95 -10.37 8.76
CA ALA A 234 -5.39 -10.58 8.61
C ALA A 234 -5.77 -12.04 8.39
N LEU A 235 -4.96 -12.77 7.61
CA LEU A 235 -5.12 -14.20 7.37
C LEU A 235 -4.98 -15.03 8.65
N GLN A 236 -4.27 -14.52 9.68
CA GLN A 236 -4.26 -15.14 11.01
C GLN A 236 -5.65 -15.18 11.66
N PHE A 237 -6.54 -14.22 11.35
CA PHE A 237 -7.92 -14.18 11.87
C PHE A 237 -8.91 -14.90 10.95
N TYR A 238 -8.74 -14.78 9.63
CA TYR A 238 -9.62 -15.38 8.63
C TYR A 238 -8.81 -16.07 7.52
N PRO A 239 -8.28 -17.29 7.77
CA PRO A 239 -7.33 -17.96 6.88
C PRO A 239 -7.95 -18.48 5.57
N GLN A 240 -9.27 -18.53 5.48
CA GLN A 240 -10.01 -19.02 4.31
C GLN A 240 -10.67 -17.89 3.52
N GLU A 241 -10.37 -16.63 3.85
CA GLU A 241 -10.95 -15.50 3.15
C GLU A 241 -10.33 -15.37 1.76
N VAL A 242 -11.13 -15.66 0.73
CA VAL A 242 -10.69 -15.72 -0.66
C VAL A 242 -10.07 -14.39 -1.11
N GLN A 243 -10.70 -13.26 -0.74
CA GLN A 243 -10.21 -11.93 -1.12
C GLN A 243 -8.80 -11.63 -0.56
N LEU A 244 -8.49 -12.12 0.64
CA LEU A 244 -7.18 -11.94 1.24
C LEU A 244 -6.13 -12.84 0.58
N LEU A 245 -6.48 -14.09 0.28
CA LEU A 245 -5.60 -15.06 -0.39
C LEU A 245 -5.25 -14.59 -1.81
N GLU A 246 -6.24 -14.14 -2.58
CA GLU A 246 -6.03 -13.58 -3.93
C GLU A 246 -5.14 -12.32 -3.88
N SER A 247 -5.37 -11.45 -2.90
CA SER A 247 -4.54 -10.25 -2.70
C SER A 247 -3.11 -10.59 -2.29
N GLU A 248 -2.92 -11.62 -1.46
CA GLU A 248 -1.62 -12.12 -1.01
C GLU A 248 -0.83 -12.68 -2.19
N GLU A 249 -1.47 -13.52 -3.01
CA GLU A 249 -0.89 -14.07 -4.24
C GLU A 249 -0.51 -12.96 -5.23
N ALA A 250 -1.41 -12.02 -5.50
CA ALA A 250 -1.14 -10.89 -6.39
C ALA A 250 0.03 -10.02 -5.90
N LEU A 251 0.19 -9.83 -4.58
CA LEU A 251 1.34 -9.11 -4.02
C LEU A 251 2.65 -9.89 -4.14
N LYS A 252 2.63 -11.22 -3.96
CA LYS A 252 3.79 -12.08 -4.19
C LYS A 252 4.24 -12.02 -5.64
N GLU A 253 3.29 -12.14 -6.58
CA GLU A 253 3.55 -11.97 -8.01
C GLU A 253 4.11 -10.57 -8.32
N PHE A 254 3.55 -9.53 -7.72
CA PHE A 254 4.05 -8.16 -7.88
C PHE A 254 5.50 -8.01 -7.39
N ILE A 255 5.84 -8.54 -6.22
CA ILE A 255 7.22 -8.53 -5.69
C ILE A 255 8.16 -9.31 -6.61
N ALA A 256 7.74 -10.48 -7.08
CA ALA A 256 8.50 -11.29 -8.01
C ALA A 256 8.76 -10.53 -9.32
N SER A 257 7.74 -9.85 -9.86
CA SER A 257 7.85 -9.05 -11.08
C SER A 257 8.88 -7.92 -10.96
N ILE A 258 8.94 -7.25 -9.80
CA ILE A 258 9.93 -6.20 -9.52
C ILE A 258 11.35 -6.78 -9.51
N LYS A 259 11.54 -7.92 -8.84
CA LYS A 259 12.84 -8.59 -8.77
C LYS A 259 13.31 -9.08 -10.14
N VAL A 260 12.43 -9.72 -10.90
CA VAL A 260 12.74 -10.19 -12.26
C VAL A 260 13.12 -9.02 -13.16
N SER A 261 12.34 -7.94 -13.15
CA SER A 261 12.64 -6.73 -13.93
C SER A 261 13.99 -6.11 -13.55
N HIS A 262 14.31 -6.09 -12.25
CA HIS A 262 15.61 -5.60 -11.77
C HIS A 262 16.77 -6.42 -12.31
N TRP A 263 16.69 -7.75 -12.26
CA TRP A 263 17.75 -8.63 -12.75
C TRP A 263 17.92 -8.56 -14.26
N ILE A 264 16.82 -8.46 -15.01
CA ILE A 264 16.86 -8.22 -16.46
C ILE A 264 17.59 -6.90 -16.76
N GLU A 265 17.24 -5.82 -16.07
CA GLU A 265 17.89 -4.52 -16.27
C GLU A 265 19.40 -4.58 -15.96
N GLN A 266 19.81 -5.29 -14.90
CA GLN A 266 21.24 -5.48 -14.59
C GLN A 266 21.95 -6.35 -15.63
N ALA A 267 21.26 -7.34 -16.18
CA ALA A 267 21.77 -8.19 -17.25
C ALA A 267 22.02 -7.36 -18.52
N GLU A 268 21.03 -6.58 -18.95
CA GLU A 268 21.11 -5.70 -20.12
C GLU A 268 22.22 -4.66 -19.97
N ARG A 269 22.32 -4.02 -18.80
CA ARG A 269 23.41 -3.07 -18.50
C ARG A 269 24.80 -3.74 -18.54
N SER A 270 24.90 -4.98 -18.09
CA SER A 270 26.16 -5.75 -18.12
C SER A 270 26.52 -6.17 -19.54
N ALA A 271 25.54 -6.60 -20.34
CA ALA A 271 25.72 -6.94 -21.74
C ALA A 271 26.14 -5.71 -22.56
N PHE A 272 25.51 -4.56 -22.33
CA PHE A 272 25.88 -3.29 -22.97
C PHE A 272 27.32 -2.87 -22.67
N LYS A 273 27.83 -3.16 -21.46
CA LYS A 273 29.23 -2.93 -21.08
C LYS A 273 30.20 -3.99 -21.62
N GLY A 274 29.73 -4.97 -22.41
CA GLY A 274 30.52 -6.10 -22.91
C GLY A 274 30.85 -7.17 -21.86
N SER A 275 30.25 -7.10 -20.66
CA SER A 275 30.46 -8.08 -19.60
C SER A 275 29.47 -9.26 -19.72
N TYR A 276 29.56 -10.02 -20.81
CA TYR A 276 28.55 -11.04 -21.15
C TYR A 276 28.37 -12.15 -20.12
N LYS A 277 29.46 -12.59 -19.45
CA LYS A 277 29.36 -13.60 -18.39
C LYS A 277 28.45 -13.12 -17.25
N ARG A 278 28.65 -11.88 -16.78
CA ARG A 278 27.81 -11.28 -15.73
C ARG A 278 26.37 -11.09 -16.20
N ALA A 279 26.17 -10.71 -17.45
CA ALA A 279 24.83 -10.59 -18.02
C ALA A 279 24.09 -11.93 -18.00
N ILE A 280 24.75 -13.02 -18.39
CA ILE A 280 24.18 -14.37 -18.33
C ILE A 280 23.84 -14.76 -16.89
N ASP A 281 24.72 -14.46 -15.93
CA ASP A 281 24.45 -14.76 -14.50
C ASP A 281 23.21 -14.01 -14.00
N HIS A 282 23.06 -12.72 -14.32
CA HIS A 282 21.87 -11.94 -13.97
C HIS A 282 20.58 -12.44 -14.65
N TYR A 283 20.65 -12.90 -15.90
CA TYR A 283 19.49 -13.52 -16.54
C TYR A 283 19.10 -14.85 -15.88
N LYS A 284 20.08 -15.64 -15.41
CA LYS A 284 19.80 -16.86 -14.63
C LYS A 284 19.15 -16.54 -13.29
N ASP A 285 19.59 -15.47 -12.61
CA ASP A 285 18.94 -14.99 -11.40
C ASP A 285 17.48 -14.59 -11.66
N ALA A 286 17.20 -13.92 -12.78
CA ALA A 286 15.83 -13.59 -13.19
C ALA A 286 14.97 -14.86 -13.40
N LEU A 287 15.48 -15.87 -14.10
CA LEU A 287 14.79 -17.16 -14.30
C LEU A 287 14.55 -17.89 -12.97
N PHE A 288 15.51 -17.84 -12.05
CA PHE A 288 15.37 -18.43 -10.72
C PHE A 288 14.18 -17.82 -9.96
N TYR A 289 14.00 -16.49 -10.00
CA TYR A 289 12.86 -15.84 -9.38
C TYR A 289 11.53 -16.15 -10.07
N LEU A 290 11.50 -16.27 -11.41
CA LEU A 290 10.30 -16.71 -12.14
C LEU A 290 9.87 -18.12 -11.73
N ALA A 291 10.82 -19.06 -11.64
CA ALA A 291 10.52 -20.46 -11.29
C ALA A 291 10.10 -20.63 -9.82
N ARG A 292 10.74 -19.91 -8.89
CA ARG A 292 10.51 -20.07 -7.45
C ARG A 292 9.13 -19.60 -7.02
N GLU A 293 8.65 -18.48 -7.57
CA GLU A 293 7.39 -17.86 -7.14
C GLU A 293 6.17 -18.51 -7.82
N ASN A 294 6.38 -19.58 -8.60
CA ASN A 294 5.34 -20.37 -9.28
C ASN A 294 4.29 -19.47 -9.95
N ILE A 295 4.76 -18.42 -10.62
CA ILE A 295 3.91 -17.47 -11.35
C ILE A 295 3.32 -18.25 -12.52
N LYS A 296 2.19 -18.92 -12.30
CA LYS A 296 1.47 -19.67 -13.32
C LYS A 296 0.71 -18.69 -14.21
N SER A 297 1.45 -17.90 -14.96
CA SER A 297 0.88 -17.03 -15.98
C SER A 297 1.60 -17.27 -17.30
N GLU A 298 0.82 -17.30 -18.37
CA GLU A 298 1.30 -17.32 -19.75
C GLU A 298 2.35 -16.21 -20.02
N LYS A 299 2.24 -15.10 -19.29
CA LYS A 299 3.22 -14.01 -19.34
C LYS A 299 4.58 -14.44 -18.78
N ALA A 300 4.63 -15.18 -17.67
CA ALA A 300 5.87 -15.65 -17.07
C ALA A 300 6.63 -16.58 -18.02
N ASP A 301 5.92 -17.51 -18.68
CA ASP A 301 6.49 -18.41 -19.67
C ASP A 301 7.08 -17.63 -20.86
N SER A 302 6.32 -16.67 -21.40
CA SER A 302 6.81 -15.81 -22.49
C SER A 302 8.06 -14.99 -22.12
N VAL A 303 8.17 -14.58 -20.85
CA VAL A 303 9.34 -13.84 -20.35
C VAL A 303 10.52 -14.80 -20.19
N ALA A 304 10.29 -16.01 -19.68
CA ALA A 304 11.32 -17.03 -19.55
C ALA A 304 11.90 -17.44 -20.91
N GLU A 305 11.06 -17.63 -21.93
CA GLU A 305 11.49 -17.90 -23.31
C GLU A 305 12.37 -16.78 -23.87
N LYS A 306 11.97 -15.52 -23.68
CA LYS A 306 12.77 -14.36 -24.09
C LYS A 306 14.13 -14.30 -23.39
N ILE A 307 14.16 -14.57 -22.08
CA ILE A 307 15.41 -14.59 -21.31
C ILE A 307 16.32 -15.71 -21.82
N ASN A 308 15.80 -16.91 -22.05
CA ASN A 308 16.57 -18.03 -22.58
C ASN A 308 17.14 -17.73 -23.96
N ALA A 309 16.34 -17.16 -24.88
CA ALA A 309 16.81 -16.76 -26.20
C ALA A 309 17.94 -15.71 -26.12
N GLU A 310 17.87 -14.78 -25.16
CA GLU A 310 18.92 -13.79 -24.98
C GLU A 310 20.21 -14.39 -24.38
N ILE A 311 20.08 -15.33 -23.42
CA ILE A 311 21.21 -16.11 -22.90
C ILE A 311 21.94 -16.85 -24.03
N GLU A 312 21.20 -17.50 -24.94
CA GLU A 312 21.78 -18.21 -26.09
C GLU A 312 22.57 -17.27 -27.02
N LYS A 313 21.99 -16.11 -27.38
CA LYS A 313 22.70 -15.09 -28.18
C LYS A 313 23.98 -14.63 -27.50
N LEU A 314 23.94 -14.38 -26.18
CA LEU A 314 25.13 -13.97 -25.43
C LEU A 314 26.20 -15.07 -25.44
N HIS A 315 25.83 -16.34 -25.33
CA HIS A 315 26.78 -17.45 -25.46
C HIS A 315 27.46 -17.49 -26.82
N GLU A 316 26.74 -17.27 -27.92
CA GLU A 316 27.32 -17.21 -29.26
C GLU A 316 28.33 -16.06 -29.41
N ILE A 317 28.00 -14.88 -28.88
CA ILE A 317 28.89 -13.71 -28.91
C ILE A 317 30.16 -14.00 -28.11
N THR A 318 30.01 -14.52 -26.88
CA THR A 318 31.15 -14.85 -26.03
C THR A 318 32.06 -15.90 -26.68
N ALA A 319 31.49 -16.90 -27.36
CA ALA A 319 32.25 -17.91 -28.09
C ALA A 319 33.00 -17.33 -29.30
N LYS A 320 32.39 -16.38 -30.04
CA LYS A 320 33.05 -15.68 -31.16
C LYS A 320 34.24 -14.84 -30.68
N GLU A 321 34.11 -14.12 -29.57
CA GLU A 321 35.21 -13.32 -28.99
C GLU A 321 36.38 -14.15 -28.47
N ILE A 322 36.12 -15.33 -27.90
CA ILE A 322 37.16 -16.25 -27.46
C ILE A 322 37.96 -16.76 -28.67
N LYS A 323 37.29 -17.07 -29.79
CA LYS A 323 37.97 -17.50 -31.02
C LYS A 323 38.86 -16.40 -31.61
N THR A 324 38.36 -15.17 -31.73
CA THR A 324 39.14 -14.05 -32.30
C THR A 324 40.33 -13.64 -31.43
N SER A 325 40.18 -13.66 -30.11
CA SER A 325 41.29 -13.38 -29.17
C SER A 325 42.37 -14.47 -29.17
N THR A 326 42.02 -15.73 -29.42
CA THR A 326 42.99 -16.84 -29.51
C THR A 326 43.82 -16.75 -30.80
N ILE A 327 43.20 -16.44 -31.94
CA ILE A 327 43.88 -16.27 -33.22
C ILE A 327 44.89 -15.11 -33.18
N THR A 328 44.50 -13.98 -32.57
CA THR A 328 45.39 -12.81 -32.46
C THR A 328 46.60 -13.05 -31.55
N LYS A 329 46.46 -13.84 -30.48
CA LYS A 329 47.60 -14.25 -29.65
C LYS A 329 48.57 -15.17 -30.40
N SER A 330 48.05 -16.19 -31.11
CA SER A 330 48.87 -17.11 -31.90
C SER A 330 49.69 -16.39 -32.99
N ASN A 331 49.11 -15.39 -33.65
CA ASN A 331 49.83 -14.59 -34.66
C ASN A 331 50.91 -13.65 -34.08
N LYS A 332 50.80 -13.24 -32.81
CA LYS A 332 51.85 -12.47 -32.12
C LYS A 332 53.03 -13.34 -31.70
N GLU A 333 52.78 -14.58 -31.28
CA GLU A 333 53.86 -15.52 -30.91
C GLU A 333 54.69 -15.97 -32.11
N LYS A 334 54.08 -16.17 -33.29
CA LYS A 334 54.82 -16.54 -34.52
C LYS A 334 55.67 -15.42 -35.13
N LYS A 335 55.56 -14.18 -34.64
CA LYS A 335 56.32 -13.01 -35.12
C LYS A 335 57.46 -12.60 -34.20
N LYS A 336 57.63 -13.28 -33.07
CA LYS A 336 58.85 -13.25 -32.26
C LYS A 336 59.69 -14.47 -32.59
#